data_AF-V2XGP9-F1
#
_entry.id   AF-V2XGP9-F1
#
_cell.length_a   1.000
_cell.length_b   1.000
_cell.length_c   1.000
_cell.angle_alpha   90.00
_cell.angle_beta   90.00
_cell.angle_gamma   90.00
#
_symmetry.space_group_name_H-M   'P 1'
#
loop_
_entity.id
_entity.type
_entity.pdbx_description
1 polymer ?
#
loop_
_entity_poly.entity_id
_entity_poly.type
_entity_poly.pdbx_seq_one_letter_code
_entity_poly.pdbx_strand_id
1 'polypeptide(L)'
;MGLASVHLAIARKNAIQHCTVAEEHPAAVTYDWRYQVVYFKPKGYGVMLGYGSIKKPTNPVGYKPSLIVKDILDILDAKKVEKAVFIGRAQVQLLASFNTTLERVIAFGIFAVGYQAPSADLNWNTIQQNDQRENGIGLFGYWGFSAEEGAEKMIEGNFGKFMNLVNPERAKQWISDFIPLGAHKAYLTSKKRPSAPLPAAEELQKQFNEPRKGGLAAPLSWYKVMTSGIGPEDDKGVPPQNVTTSIPAFFGAALEDYVALAALAIPATQKLCYNLGTVA
;
A
#
# COMPACT_ATOMS: atom_id res chain seq x y z
N MET A 1 13.86 -10.63 14.18
CA MET A 1 14.16 -9.21 13.88
C MET A 1 13.77 -8.97 12.44
N GLY A 2 13.15 -7.83 12.15
CA GLY A 2 12.30 -7.63 10.97
C GLY A 2 10.93 -7.22 11.51
N LEU A 3 10.49 -6.02 11.15
CA LEU A 3 9.23 -5.40 11.53
C LEU A 3 8.88 -4.33 10.47
N ALA A 4 7.91 -4.59 9.62
CA ALA A 4 7.31 -3.64 8.68
C ALA A 4 5.79 -3.92 8.52
N SER A 5 5.01 -2.86 8.32
CA SER A 5 3.73 -2.75 9.05
C SER A 5 2.46 -3.06 8.25
N VAL A 6 1.43 -3.61 8.92
CA VAL A 6 0.08 -3.88 8.38
C VAL A 6 -0.99 -3.74 9.48
N HIS A 7 -2.26 -3.82 9.08
CA HIS A 7 -3.43 -3.22 9.68
C HIS A 7 -4.70 -4.13 9.41
N LEU A 8 -5.52 -4.48 10.42
CA LEU A 8 -6.55 -5.58 10.64
C LEU A 8 -8.16 -5.37 10.67
N ALA A 9 -8.98 -5.67 9.62
CA ALA A 9 -10.47 -5.55 9.24
C ALA A 9 -11.79 -6.09 9.93
N ILE A 10 -11.82 -6.75 11.09
CA ILE A 10 -12.83 -7.72 11.59
C ILE A 10 -14.17 -7.20 12.32
N ALA A 11 -15.23 -8.02 12.62
CA ALA A 11 -16.67 -7.61 12.85
C ALA A 11 -17.55 -8.05 14.09
N ARG A 12 -18.62 -7.26 14.39
CA ARG A 12 -19.78 -7.40 15.36
C ARG A 12 -19.76 -8.39 16.57
N LYS A 13 -19.52 -7.80 17.75
CA LYS A 13 -19.93 -8.06 19.17
C LYS A 13 -20.47 -9.39 19.76
N ASN A 14 -21.07 -10.35 19.03
CA ASN A 14 -21.53 -11.63 19.61
C ASN A 14 -20.81 -12.88 19.04
N ALA A 15 -19.89 -12.67 18.10
CA ALA A 15 -18.76 -13.56 17.83
C ALA A 15 -17.46 -12.73 17.92
N ILE A 16 -16.33 -13.35 18.25
CA ILE A 16 -15.09 -12.66 18.66
C ILE A 16 -14.37 -12.01 17.46
N GLN A 17 -14.63 -10.73 17.12
CA GLN A 17 -14.14 -10.12 15.84
C GLN A 17 -14.12 -8.52 15.82
N HIS A 18 -12.97 -7.85 15.50
CA HIS A 18 -12.59 -6.37 15.51
C HIS A 18 -11.79 -5.71 14.27
N CYS A 19 -12.12 -4.51 13.70
CA CYS A 19 -11.73 -3.80 12.41
C CYS A 19 -10.44 -2.92 12.30
N THR A 20 -9.84 -2.60 11.11
CA THR A 20 -8.60 -1.75 10.81
C THR A 20 -8.11 -1.82 9.31
N VAL A 21 -7.24 -0.92 8.78
CA VAL A 21 -6.89 -0.84 7.31
C VAL A 21 -5.41 -0.50 6.90
N ALA A 22 -4.80 -1.12 5.86
CA ALA A 22 -3.35 -1.01 5.46
C ALA A 22 -2.96 -0.12 4.23
N GLU A 23 -1.69 0.31 4.10
CA GLU A 23 -1.23 1.23 3.00
C GLU A 23 0.29 1.28 2.65
N GLU A 24 0.63 1.63 1.39
CA GLU A 24 1.98 1.60 0.74
C GLU A 24 2.82 2.89 0.72
N HIS A 25 2.21 4.08 0.74
CA HIS A 25 2.91 5.32 0.33
C HIS A 25 3.60 6.05 1.52
N PRO A 26 4.78 6.70 1.35
CA PRO A 26 5.47 7.46 2.44
C PRO A 26 4.70 8.64 3.04
N ALA A 27 3.52 9.00 2.48
CA ALA A 27 2.62 10.01 3.01
C ALA A 27 1.46 9.42 3.86
N ALA A 28 1.34 8.08 3.90
CA ALA A 28 0.22 7.37 4.48
C ALA A 28 0.39 7.12 5.98
N VAL A 29 -0.72 7.21 6.72
CA VAL A 29 -0.73 7.12 8.18
C VAL A 29 -1.97 6.43 8.74
N THR A 30 -1.84 5.95 9.97
CA THR A 30 -2.97 5.49 10.79
C THR A 30 -4.07 6.54 10.95
N TYR A 31 -3.75 7.82 10.79
CA TYR A 31 -4.69 8.93 10.86
C TYR A 31 -5.55 9.09 9.58
N ASP A 32 -5.18 8.52 8.44
CA ASP A 32 -6.02 8.54 7.23
C ASP A 32 -7.29 7.71 7.44
N TRP A 33 -7.17 6.67 8.27
CA TRP A 33 -8.26 5.79 8.68
C TRP A 33 -9.16 6.35 9.79
N ARG A 34 -8.96 7.60 10.21
CA ARG A 34 -9.71 8.23 11.32
C ARG A 34 -11.23 8.19 11.11
N TYR A 35 -11.70 8.40 9.89
CA TYR A 35 -13.14 8.43 9.58
C TYR A 35 -13.76 7.03 9.67
N GLN A 36 -13.06 6.01 9.18
CA GLN A 36 -13.47 4.61 9.24
C GLN A 36 -13.46 4.13 10.71
N VAL A 37 -12.44 4.51 11.49
CA VAL A 37 -12.36 4.22 12.93
C VAL A 37 -13.59 4.78 13.67
N VAL A 38 -13.95 6.04 13.41
CA VAL A 38 -15.14 6.70 13.98
C VAL A 38 -16.43 6.04 13.50
N TYR A 39 -16.49 5.56 12.26
CA TYR A 39 -17.68 4.88 11.72
C TYR A 39 -17.90 3.47 12.29
N PHE A 40 -16.82 2.69 12.46
CA PHE A 40 -16.91 1.27 12.85
C PHE A 40 -16.99 1.07 14.37
N LYS A 41 -16.26 1.84 15.19
CA LYS A 41 -16.26 1.69 16.66
C LYS A 41 -17.66 1.70 17.30
N PRO A 42 -18.56 2.66 17.01
CA PRO A 42 -19.91 2.69 17.58
C PRO A 42 -20.78 1.49 17.18
N LYS A 43 -20.47 0.82 16.07
CA LYS A 43 -21.22 -0.34 15.55
C LYS A 43 -20.80 -1.67 16.20
N GLY A 44 -19.96 -1.64 17.24
CA GLY A 44 -19.52 -2.82 17.98
C GLY A 44 -18.41 -3.62 17.28
N TYR A 45 -17.75 -3.01 16.31
CA TYR A 45 -16.47 -3.47 15.77
C TYR A 45 -15.41 -2.86 16.69
N GLY A 46 -14.55 -3.66 17.33
CA GLY A 46 -13.31 -3.07 17.85
C GLY A 46 -12.53 -2.43 16.70
N VAL A 47 -11.60 -1.51 16.94
CA VAL A 47 -10.73 -1.02 15.86
C VAL A 47 -9.28 -0.93 16.30
N MET A 48 -8.38 -1.61 15.56
CA MET A 48 -6.92 -1.47 15.69
C MET A 48 -6.38 -0.51 14.62
N LEU A 49 -5.12 -0.11 14.73
CA LEU A 49 -4.39 0.75 13.78
C LEU A 49 -2.89 0.39 13.91
N GLY A 50 -2.16 0.29 12.80
CA GLY A 50 -0.87 -0.42 12.71
C GLY A 50 0.35 0.46 12.39
N TYR A 51 0.50 1.63 13.00
CA TYR A 51 1.73 2.43 12.88
C TYR A 51 1.93 3.39 14.07
N GLY A 52 3.18 3.56 14.52
CA GLY A 52 3.54 4.57 15.52
C GLY A 52 4.86 4.33 16.25
N SER A 53 5.09 3.11 16.76
CA SER A 53 6.17 2.82 17.74
C SER A 53 7.06 1.60 17.38
N ILE A 54 7.03 1.18 16.13
CA ILE A 54 7.72 -0.03 15.64
C ILE A 54 9.10 0.33 15.05
N LYS A 55 10.09 -0.57 15.16
CA LYS A 55 11.40 -0.41 14.50
C LYS A 55 11.18 -0.20 13.00
N LYS A 56 11.75 0.85 12.43
CA LYS A 56 11.71 1.15 11.00
C LYS A 56 13.04 0.73 10.36
N PRO A 57 13.19 -0.50 9.84
CA PRO A 57 14.41 -0.89 9.15
C PRO A 57 14.61 -0.02 7.90
N THR A 58 15.86 0.19 7.50
CA THR A 58 16.22 0.86 6.23
C THR A 58 16.75 -0.11 5.18
N ASN A 59 16.91 -1.39 5.55
CA ASN A 59 17.25 -2.47 4.64
C ASN A 59 15.97 -3.02 3.99
N PRO A 60 15.84 -3.00 2.65
CA PRO A 60 14.66 -3.53 1.94
C PRO A 60 14.33 -4.99 2.21
N VAL A 61 15.31 -5.82 2.64
CA VAL A 61 15.03 -7.21 3.05
C VAL A 61 14.03 -7.28 4.21
N GLY A 62 13.94 -6.24 5.04
CA GLY A 62 12.94 -6.13 6.12
C GLY A 62 11.51 -5.84 5.66
N TYR A 63 11.30 -5.61 4.35
CA TYR A 63 10.01 -5.27 3.73
C TYR A 63 9.48 -6.37 2.80
N LYS A 64 10.10 -7.56 2.84
CA LYS A 64 9.67 -8.75 2.11
C LYS A 64 8.22 -9.13 2.43
N PRO A 65 7.37 -9.45 1.43
CA PRO A 65 5.97 -9.83 1.62
C PRO A 65 5.73 -10.86 2.75
N SER A 66 6.55 -11.89 2.86
CA SER A 66 6.45 -12.91 3.92
C SER A 66 6.69 -12.38 5.34
N LEU A 67 7.58 -11.38 5.50
CA LEU A 67 7.85 -10.74 6.79
C LEU A 67 6.72 -9.78 7.18
N ILE A 68 6.22 -9.00 6.21
CA ILE A 68 5.02 -8.17 6.34
C ILE A 68 3.83 -9.01 6.80
N VAL A 69 3.65 -10.18 6.17
CA VAL A 69 2.65 -11.19 6.53
C VAL A 69 2.86 -11.73 7.94
N LYS A 70 4.11 -12.03 8.33
CA LYS A 70 4.45 -12.46 9.69
C LYS A 70 4.15 -11.39 10.74
N ASP A 71 4.45 -10.12 10.46
CA ASP A 71 4.24 -9.02 11.40
C ASP A 71 2.75 -8.78 11.69
N ILE A 72 1.86 -9.09 10.73
CA ILE A 72 0.41 -9.17 10.97
C ILE A 72 0.10 -10.25 11.99
N LEU A 73 0.60 -11.47 11.77
CA LEU A 73 0.33 -12.62 12.64
C LEU A 73 0.80 -12.37 14.07
N ASP A 74 2.01 -11.83 14.24
CA ASP A 74 2.55 -11.44 15.54
C ASP A 74 1.64 -10.42 16.25
N ILE A 75 1.05 -9.48 15.49
CA ILE A 75 0.07 -8.52 16.02
C ILE A 75 -1.26 -9.21 16.40
N LEU A 76 -1.75 -10.17 15.61
CA LEU A 76 -2.96 -10.94 15.94
C LEU A 76 -2.77 -11.72 17.25
N ASP A 77 -1.67 -12.44 17.34
CA ASP A 77 -1.36 -13.36 18.45
C ASP A 77 -1.14 -12.57 19.74
N ALA A 78 -0.41 -11.45 19.68
CA ALA A 78 -0.24 -10.53 20.81
C ALA A 78 -1.56 -9.88 21.27
N LYS A 79 -2.59 -9.83 20.40
CA LYS A 79 -3.93 -9.33 20.71
C LYS A 79 -4.96 -10.44 20.97
N LYS A 80 -4.54 -11.71 20.91
CA LYS A 80 -5.40 -12.90 21.05
C LYS A 80 -6.57 -12.92 20.06
N VAL A 81 -6.31 -12.45 18.85
CA VAL A 81 -7.26 -12.45 17.73
C VAL A 81 -7.04 -13.72 16.91
N GLU A 82 -8.01 -14.64 16.92
CA GLU A 82 -7.90 -15.87 16.13
C GLU A 82 -8.06 -15.60 14.64
N LYS A 83 -9.17 -14.98 14.21
CA LYS A 83 -9.48 -14.78 12.79
C LYS A 83 -9.99 -13.39 12.50
N ALA A 84 -9.81 -12.98 11.25
CA ALA A 84 -9.84 -11.60 10.87
C ALA A 84 -10.37 -11.30 9.47
N VAL A 85 -11.32 -10.37 9.33
CA VAL A 85 -11.44 -9.64 8.07
C VAL A 85 -10.22 -8.72 7.98
N PHE A 86 -9.82 -8.32 6.77
CA PHE A 86 -8.76 -7.32 6.54
C PHE A 86 -9.25 -6.26 5.56
N ILE A 87 -8.77 -5.03 5.66
CA ILE A 87 -9.05 -4.01 4.64
C ILE A 87 -7.72 -3.32 4.35
N GLY A 88 -7.49 -2.83 3.14
CA GLY A 88 -6.26 -2.10 2.82
C GLY A 88 -6.28 -1.44 1.46
N ARG A 89 -5.12 -0.91 1.10
CA ARG A 89 -4.61 -0.90 -0.27
C ARG A 89 -3.85 -2.22 -0.49
N ALA A 90 -2.80 -2.25 -1.31
CA ALA A 90 -2.23 -3.49 -1.82
C ALA A 90 -1.77 -4.51 -0.75
N GLN A 91 -1.21 -4.13 0.41
CA GLN A 91 -0.63 -5.14 1.33
C GLN A 91 -1.63 -6.17 1.87
N VAL A 92 -2.92 -5.86 1.91
CA VAL A 92 -3.91 -6.83 2.38
C VAL A 92 -4.15 -7.97 1.39
N GLN A 93 -3.76 -7.82 0.12
CA GLN A 93 -3.79 -8.93 -0.83
C GLN A 93 -2.82 -10.06 -0.43
N LEU A 94 -1.68 -9.73 0.20
CA LEU A 94 -0.66 -10.71 0.61
C LEU A 94 -1.21 -11.75 1.60
N LEU A 95 -2.11 -11.32 2.47
CA LEU A 95 -2.79 -12.19 3.44
C LEU A 95 -3.63 -13.30 2.80
N ALA A 96 -4.14 -13.04 1.60
CA ALA A 96 -4.94 -13.98 0.83
C ALA A 96 -4.09 -14.93 -0.05
N SER A 97 -2.76 -14.78 -0.04
CA SER A 97 -1.83 -15.59 -0.85
C SER A 97 -0.86 -16.44 0.00
N PHE A 98 -0.43 -15.99 1.17
CA PHE A 98 0.47 -16.79 2.01
C PHE A 98 -0.28 -17.86 2.82
N ASN A 99 0.16 -19.13 2.73
CA ASN A 99 -0.46 -20.26 3.43
C ASN A 99 -0.63 -20.03 4.94
N THR A 100 0.34 -19.36 5.56
CA THR A 100 0.37 -19.06 7.00
C THR A 100 -0.76 -18.14 7.46
N THR A 101 -1.47 -17.48 6.54
CA THR A 101 -2.54 -16.52 6.87
C THR A 101 -3.92 -16.91 6.38
N LEU A 102 -4.08 -17.87 5.46
CA LEU A 102 -5.38 -18.21 4.87
C LEU A 102 -6.44 -18.55 5.94
N GLU A 103 -6.10 -19.37 6.93
CA GLU A 103 -7.03 -19.73 8.01
C GLU A 103 -7.34 -18.58 9.00
N ARG A 104 -6.49 -17.55 9.02
CA ARG A 104 -6.61 -16.35 9.85
C ARG A 104 -7.47 -15.28 9.18
N VAL A 105 -7.81 -15.43 7.90
CA VAL A 105 -8.60 -14.46 7.12
C VAL A 105 -10.07 -14.91 7.00
N ILE A 106 -11.01 -14.02 7.30
CA ILE A 106 -12.47 -14.20 7.17
C ILE A 106 -12.96 -13.63 5.84
N ALA A 107 -12.45 -12.45 5.48
CA ALA A 107 -12.72 -11.73 4.25
C ALA A 107 -11.62 -10.66 4.06
N PHE A 108 -11.53 -10.04 2.89
CA PHE A 108 -10.74 -8.82 2.75
C PHE A 108 -11.38 -7.75 1.87
N GLY A 109 -10.98 -6.49 2.06
CA GLY A 109 -11.36 -5.36 1.21
C GLY A 109 -10.13 -4.60 0.73
N ILE A 110 -10.00 -4.39 -0.57
CA ILE A 110 -8.92 -3.61 -1.17
C ILE A 110 -9.46 -2.32 -1.80
N PHE A 111 -8.69 -1.25 -1.72
CA PHE A 111 -9.07 0.09 -2.19
C PHE A 111 -7.99 0.69 -3.10
N ALA A 112 -8.46 1.34 -4.18
CA ALA A 112 -7.66 1.92 -5.26
C ALA A 112 -6.85 0.88 -6.07
N VAL A 113 -5.85 0.25 -5.45
CA VAL A 113 -5.04 -0.81 -6.07
C VAL A 113 -5.85 -2.12 -6.06
N GLY A 114 -6.03 -2.73 -7.23
CA GLY A 114 -6.65 -4.04 -7.39
C GLY A 114 -5.77 -5.18 -6.87
N TYR A 115 -6.30 -6.40 -6.80
CA TYR A 115 -5.54 -7.56 -6.29
C TYR A 115 -4.38 -7.89 -7.24
N GLN A 116 -3.15 -7.74 -6.74
CA GLN A 116 -1.93 -8.18 -7.42
C GLN A 116 -1.52 -9.52 -6.83
N ALA A 117 -1.49 -10.57 -7.66
CA ALA A 117 -1.02 -11.87 -7.22
C ALA A 117 0.51 -11.88 -7.05
N PRO A 118 1.05 -12.60 -6.05
CA PRO A 118 2.48 -12.89 -5.95
C PRO A 118 3.04 -13.48 -7.23
N SER A 119 4.26 -13.10 -7.60
CA SER A 119 4.88 -13.52 -8.86
C SER A 119 6.40 -13.59 -8.76
N ALA A 120 6.91 -14.82 -8.77
CA ALA A 120 8.35 -15.10 -8.80
C ALA A 120 9.04 -14.66 -10.11
N ASP A 121 8.26 -14.39 -11.17
CA ASP A 121 8.74 -13.92 -12.47
C ASP A 121 8.62 -12.39 -12.64
N LEU A 122 8.13 -11.68 -11.62
CA LEU A 122 7.91 -10.23 -11.66
C LEU A 122 9.24 -9.48 -11.90
N ASN A 123 9.34 -8.82 -13.05
CA ASN A 123 10.52 -8.03 -13.41
C ASN A 123 10.14 -6.59 -13.73
N TRP A 124 10.65 -5.67 -12.90
CA TRP A 124 10.42 -4.23 -13.01
C TRP A 124 10.71 -3.64 -14.40
N ASN A 125 11.83 -4.02 -15.02
CA ASN A 125 12.19 -3.51 -16.33
C ASN A 125 11.23 -4.01 -17.42
N THR A 126 10.78 -5.28 -17.31
CA THR A 126 9.78 -5.86 -18.21
C THR A 126 8.41 -5.18 -18.05
N ILE A 127 7.97 -4.91 -16.82
CA ILE A 127 6.71 -4.18 -16.54
C ILE A 127 6.73 -2.82 -17.22
N GLN A 128 7.78 -2.02 -16.98
CA GLN A 128 7.90 -0.69 -17.57
C GLN A 128 7.93 -0.71 -19.11
N GLN A 129 8.56 -1.72 -19.71
CA GLN A 129 8.58 -1.88 -21.17
C GLN A 129 7.22 -2.30 -21.75
N ASN A 130 6.49 -3.18 -21.04
CA ASN A 130 5.17 -3.64 -21.46
C ASN A 130 4.12 -2.54 -21.27
N ASP A 131 4.06 -1.87 -20.11
CA ASP A 131 3.15 -0.75 -19.87
C ASP A 131 3.32 0.36 -20.92
N GLN A 132 4.57 0.73 -21.21
CA GLN A 132 4.87 1.75 -22.22
C GLN A 132 4.47 1.32 -23.64
N ARG A 133 4.45 0.01 -23.94
CA ARG A 133 4.06 -0.55 -25.24
C ARG A 133 2.55 -0.72 -25.38
N GLU A 134 1.88 -1.19 -24.33
CA GLU A 134 0.48 -1.63 -24.34
C GLU A 134 -0.47 -0.50 -23.94
N ASN A 135 -0.09 0.31 -22.95
CA ASN A 135 -0.89 1.41 -22.41
C ASN A 135 -0.41 2.80 -22.87
N GLY A 136 0.70 2.86 -23.61
CA GLY A 136 1.32 4.12 -24.07
C GLY A 136 1.95 4.96 -22.95
N ILE A 137 1.89 4.51 -21.70
CA ILE A 137 2.44 5.19 -20.53
C ILE A 137 2.97 4.15 -19.53
N GLY A 138 4.18 4.33 -19.01
CA GLY A 138 4.70 3.51 -17.91
C GLY A 138 4.06 3.92 -16.58
N LEU A 139 3.02 3.22 -16.13
CA LEU A 139 2.15 3.60 -15.00
C LEU A 139 2.91 3.80 -13.67
N PHE A 140 4.01 3.07 -13.50
CA PHE A 140 4.71 2.94 -12.22
C PHE A 140 6.03 3.72 -12.14
N GLY A 141 6.31 4.68 -13.02
CA GLY A 141 7.59 5.40 -13.08
C GLY A 141 8.05 6.06 -11.76
N TYR A 142 7.13 6.26 -10.81
CA TYR A 142 7.41 6.64 -9.42
C TYR A 142 8.24 5.62 -8.63
N TRP A 143 8.04 4.31 -8.86
CA TRP A 143 8.78 3.24 -8.19
C TRP A 143 10.28 3.35 -8.46
N GLY A 144 10.65 3.57 -9.73
CA GLY A 144 12.04 3.76 -10.15
C GLY A 144 12.73 4.90 -9.40
N PHE A 145 12.11 6.09 -9.35
CA PHE A 145 12.63 7.22 -8.57
C PHE A 145 12.68 6.91 -7.06
N SER A 146 11.63 6.32 -6.51
CA SER A 146 11.50 6.02 -5.08
C SER A 146 12.49 4.96 -4.59
N ALA A 147 12.98 4.11 -5.49
CA ALA A 147 14.01 3.12 -5.24
C ALA A 147 15.45 3.66 -5.40
N GLU A 148 15.66 4.87 -5.94
CA GLU A 148 17.01 5.45 -6.09
C GLU A 148 17.72 5.64 -4.73
N GLU A 149 19.05 5.64 -4.77
CA GLU A 149 19.86 6.06 -3.62
C GLU A 149 19.76 7.58 -3.43
N GLY A 150 19.46 8.03 -2.21
CA GLY A 150 19.30 9.46 -1.91
C GLY A 150 17.91 10.02 -2.24
N ALA A 151 16.98 9.21 -2.73
CA ALA A 151 15.59 9.61 -2.97
C ALA A 151 14.94 10.17 -1.68
N GLU A 152 15.26 9.59 -0.52
CA GLU A 152 14.78 10.06 0.78
C GLU A 152 15.21 11.51 1.05
N LYS A 153 16.48 11.84 0.83
CA LYS A 153 17.04 13.19 1.04
C LYS A 153 16.47 14.19 0.04
N MET A 154 16.27 13.76 -1.21
CA MET A 154 15.69 14.62 -2.25
C MET A 154 14.24 14.99 -1.91
N ILE A 155 13.44 14.02 -1.43
CA ILE A 155 12.07 14.25 -1.00
C ILE A 155 12.04 15.10 0.28
N GLU A 156 12.85 14.78 1.29
CA GLU A 156 12.93 15.54 2.55
C GLU A 156 13.30 17.02 2.31
N GLY A 157 14.29 17.27 1.45
CA GLY A 157 14.69 18.64 1.06
C GLY A 157 13.69 19.38 0.16
N ASN A 158 12.71 18.69 -0.43
CA ASN A 158 11.69 19.29 -1.30
C ASN A 158 10.26 18.94 -0.85
N PHE A 159 10.06 18.71 0.45
CA PHE A 159 8.85 18.06 0.97
C PHE A 159 7.54 18.79 0.58
N GLY A 160 7.52 20.12 0.54
CA GLY A 160 6.34 20.88 0.09
C GLY A 160 5.93 20.62 -1.37
N LYS A 161 6.89 20.34 -2.26
CA LYS A 161 6.62 19.93 -3.65
C LYS A 161 6.20 18.47 -3.73
N PHE A 162 6.84 17.61 -2.93
CA PHE A 162 6.44 16.21 -2.82
C PHE A 162 4.98 16.10 -2.36
N MET A 163 4.56 16.92 -1.40
CA MET A 163 3.16 16.99 -0.98
C MET A 163 2.20 17.37 -2.12
N ASN A 164 2.58 18.33 -2.97
CA ASN A 164 1.74 18.70 -4.12
C ASN A 164 1.69 17.62 -5.20
N LEU A 165 2.75 16.83 -5.28
CA LEU A 165 2.90 15.76 -6.25
C LEU A 165 2.06 14.52 -5.85
N VAL A 166 1.96 14.24 -4.55
CA VAL A 166 1.26 13.05 -4.01
C VAL A 166 -0.20 13.35 -3.64
N ASN A 167 -0.50 14.60 -3.29
CA ASN A 167 -1.85 15.11 -3.06
C ASN A 167 -2.11 16.32 -4.00
N PRO A 168 -2.21 16.10 -5.33
CA PRO A 168 -2.44 17.18 -6.29
C PRO A 168 -3.85 17.77 -6.14
N GLU A 169 -4.01 19.05 -6.52
CA GLU A 169 -5.34 19.70 -6.60
C GLU A 169 -6.29 18.94 -7.54
N ARG A 170 -5.75 18.26 -8.56
CA ARG A 170 -6.50 17.47 -9.54
C ARG A 170 -5.72 16.20 -9.85
N ALA A 171 -6.32 15.03 -9.59
CA ALA A 171 -5.66 13.74 -9.78
C ALA A 171 -5.08 13.53 -11.19
N LYS A 172 -5.70 14.11 -12.23
CA LYS A 172 -5.18 14.12 -13.61
C LYS A 172 -3.75 14.68 -13.77
N GLN A 173 -3.26 15.49 -12.82
CA GLN A 173 -1.88 15.99 -12.84
C GLN A 173 -0.85 14.84 -12.77
N TRP A 174 -1.20 13.72 -12.13
CA TRP A 174 -0.35 12.53 -12.05
C TRP A 174 0.08 11.99 -13.42
N ILE A 175 -0.75 12.12 -14.46
CA ILE A 175 -0.44 11.68 -15.84
C ILE A 175 0.84 12.34 -16.38
N SER A 176 1.12 13.58 -15.96
CA SER A 176 2.29 14.35 -16.43
C SER A 176 3.41 14.48 -15.40
N ASP A 177 3.05 14.53 -14.12
CA ASP A 177 3.96 14.95 -13.04
C ASP A 177 4.45 13.79 -12.17
N PHE A 178 3.58 12.79 -11.98
CA PHE A 178 3.85 11.59 -11.20
C PHE A 178 4.24 10.47 -12.16
N ILE A 179 3.25 9.73 -12.67
CA ILE A 179 3.35 8.49 -13.44
C ILE A 179 4.61 8.34 -14.32
N PRO A 180 4.97 9.29 -15.23
CA PRO A 180 6.07 9.08 -16.15
C PRO A 180 7.43 8.94 -15.45
N LEU A 181 8.27 8.03 -15.97
CA LEU A 181 9.62 7.81 -15.46
C LEU A 181 10.44 9.12 -15.51
N GLY A 182 10.99 9.53 -14.37
CA GLY A 182 11.76 10.76 -14.21
C GLY A 182 10.95 12.05 -13.97
N ALA A 183 9.62 12.05 -14.19
CA ALA A 183 8.78 13.24 -13.98
C ALA A 183 8.85 13.74 -12.53
N HIS A 184 8.81 12.83 -11.56
CA HIS A 184 9.06 13.07 -10.13
C HIS A 184 10.29 13.93 -9.85
N LYS A 185 11.43 13.47 -10.34
CA LYS A 185 12.74 14.07 -10.10
C LYS A 185 12.82 15.45 -10.73
N ALA A 186 12.25 15.59 -11.93
CA ALA A 186 12.09 16.89 -12.60
C ALA A 186 11.15 17.82 -11.82
N TYR A 187 10.05 17.33 -11.26
CA TYR A 187 9.10 18.12 -10.47
C TYR A 187 9.75 18.64 -9.17
N LEU A 188 10.34 17.73 -8.38
CA LEU A 188 10.97 18.07 -7.11
C LEU A 188 12.12 19.07 -7.29
N THR A 189 12.96 18.89 -8.32
CA THR A 189 14.10 19.80 -8.59
C THR A 189 13.71 21.10 -9.31
N SER A 190 12.52 21.19 -9.91
CA SER A 190 12.09 22.37 -10.68
C SER A 190 11.96 23.63 -9.81
N LYS A 191 12.45 24.76 -10.32
CA LYS A 191 12.21 26.10 -9.75
C LYS A 191 10.84 26.67 -10.12
N LYS A 192 10.13 26.08 -11.08
CA LYS A 192 8.85 26.57 -11.62
C LYS A 192 7.61 25.83 -11.07
N ARG A 193 7.79 24.64 -10.48
CA ARG A 193 6.67 23.86 -9.93
C ARG A 193 6.33 24.33 -8.51
N PRO A 194 5.03 24.51 -8.18
CA PRO A 194 4.61 24.98 -6.87
C PRO A 194 4.80 23.91 -5.78
N SER A 195 4.91 24.37 -4.54
CA SER A 195 4.65 23.54 -3.35
C SER A 195 3.16 23.55 -3.05
N ALA A 196 2.66 22.51 -2.36
CA ALA A 196 1.29 22.47 -1.90
C ALA A 196 1.05 23.58 -0.86
N PRO A 197 -0.18 24.13 -0.78
CA PRO A 197 -0.64 24.79 0.43
C PRO A 197 -0.44 23.85 1.62
N LEU A 198 0.06 24.37 2.74
CA LEU A 198 0.12 23.56 3.96
C LEU A 198 -1.31 23.26 4.42
N PRO A 199 -1.64 21.99 4.74
CA PRO A 199 -2.93 21.66 5.33
C PRO A 199 -3.03 22.25 6.75
N ALA A 200 -4.22 22.16 7.35
CA ALA A 200 -4.45 22.60 8.73
C ALA A 200 -3.39 22.02 9.69
N ALA A 201 -2.97 22.78 10.71
CA ALA A 201 -1.82 22.43 11.53
C ALA A 201 -1.89 21.03 12.17
N GLU A 202 -3.09 20.55 12.51
CA GLU A 202 -3.31 19.19 13.02
C GLU A 202 -3.08 18.10 11.96
N GLU A 203 -3.60 18.31 10.74
CA GLU A 203 -3.37 17.43 9.58
C GLU A 203 -1.89 17.42 9.20
N LEU A 204 -1.25 18.61 9.13
CA LEU A 204 0.19 18.75 8.88
C LEU A 204 1.02 17.97 9.90
N GLN A 205 0.63 18.04 11.17
CA GLN A 205 1.31 17.32 12.23
C GLN A 205 1.14 15.80 12.09
N LYS A 206 -0.11 15.32 12.00
CA LYS A 206 -0.45 13.89 12.10
C LYS A 206 -0.20 13.11 10.81
N GLN A 207 -0.53 13.68 9.65
CA GLN A 207 -0.30 13.05 8.35
C GLN A 207 1.15 13.18 7.88
N PHE A 208 1.83 14.28 8.20
CA PHE A 208 3.09 14.59 7.54
C PHE A 208 4.30 14.74 8.46
N ASN A 209 4.20 15.39 9.62
CA ASN A 209 5.38 15.56 10.50
C ASN A 209 5.72 14.30 11.29
N GLU A 210 4.73 13.66 11.91
CA GLU A 210 4.94 12.50 12.79
C GLU A 210 5.51 11.25 12.10
N PRO A 211 5.09 10.89 10.87
CA PRO A 211 5.65 9.73 10.17
C PRO A 211 7.12 9.92 9.82
N ARG A 212 7.48 11.16 9.45
CA ARG A 212 8.84 11.59 9.07
C ARG A 212 9.81 11.73 10.24
N LYS A 213 9.38 11.57 11.51
CA LYS A 213 10.30 11.60 12.68
C LYS A 213 11.40 10.53 12.65
N GLY A 214 11.36 9.57 11.72
CA GLY A 214 12.43 8.60 11.45
C GLY A 214 13.02 8.67 10.03
N GLY A 215 12.80 9.77 9.30
CA GLY A 215 13.16 9.93 7.89
C GLY A 215 12.30 9.10 6.93
N LEU A 216 12.57 9.25 5.63
CA LEU A 216 11.85 8.57 4.53
C LEU A 216 12.56 7.33 3.98
N ALA A 217 13.80 7.03 4.40
CA ALA A 217 14.53 5.84 3.95
C ALA A 217 13.75 4.53 4.16
N ALA A 218 13.08 4.41 5.31
CA ALA A 218 12.29 3.25 5.69
C ALA A 218 11.04 3.05 4.81
N PRO A 219 10.09 4.01 4.68
CA PRO A 219 8.95 3.82 3.79
C PRO A 219 9.33 3.69 2.31
N LEU A 220 10.44 4.28 1.84
CA LEU A 220 10.93 4.06 0.46
C LEU A 220 11.52 2.65 0.22
N SER A 221 11.80 1.89 1.29
CA SER A 221 12.29 0.52 1.16
C SER A 221 11.28 -0.42 0.50
N TRP A 222 9.98 -0.11 0.55
CA TRP A 222 8.94 -0.82 -0.22
C TRP A 222 9.21 -0.81 -1.71
N TYR A 223 9.46 0.37 -2.30
CA TYR A 223 9.76 0.48 -3.74
C TYR A 223 11.04 -0.26 -4.11
N LYS A 224 12.03 -0.31 -3.21
CA LYS A 224 13.25 -1.11 -3.39
C LYS A 224 12.97 -2.62 -3.39
N VAL A 225 11.91 -3.10 -2.73
CA VAL A 225 11.43 -4.49 -2.87
C VAL A 225 10.77 -4.70 -4.24
N MET A 226 9.89 -3.78 -4.65
CA MET A 226 9.14 -3.87 -5.92
C MET A 226 10.03 -3.74 -7.17
N THR A 227 11.13 -2.98 -7.12
CA THR A 227 12.04 -2.77 -8.25
C THR A 227 13.26 -3.67 -8.26
N SER A 228 13.32 -4.70 -7.40
CA SER A 228 14.46 -5.62 -7.30
C SER A 228 14.01 -7.08 -7.21
N GLY A 229 14.97 -8.01 -7.21
CA GLY A 229 14.68 -9.43 -7.01
C GLY A 229 14.21 -9.80 -5.60
N ILE A 230 14.10 -8.87 -4.65
CA ILE A 230 13.76 -9.18 -3.25
C ILE A 230 12.32 -9.69 -3.11
N GLY A 231 11.35 -9.05 -3.77
CA GLY A 231 9.96 -9.50 -3.80
C GLY A 231 9.77 -10.82 -4.56
N PRO A 232 10.22 -10.94 -5.83
CA PRO A 232 10.11 -12.16 -6.61
C PRO A 232 10.77 -13.39 -5.95
N GLU A 233 11.92 -13.22 -5.28
CA GLU A 233 12.56 -14.31 -4.54
C GLU A 233 11.73 -14.77 -3.33
N ASP A 234 10.99 -13.86 -2.70
CA ASP A 234 10.12 -14.14 -1.56
C ASP A 234 8.81 -14.82 -2.00
N ASP A 235 8.26 -14.38 -3.13
CA ASP A 235 7.04 -14.91 -3.74
C ASP A 235 7.20 -16.37 -4.22
N LYS A 236 8.43 -16.88 -4.39
CA LYS A 236 8.69 -18.33 -4.58
C LYS A 236 8.17 -19.19 -3.43
N GLY A 237 7.97 -18.62 -2.25
CA GLY A 237 7.34 -19.29 -1.10
C GLY A 237 5.82 -19.42 -1.22
N VAL A 238 5.19 -18.78 -2.20
CA VAL A 238 3.73 -18.82 -2.42
C VAL A 238 3.39 -20.02 -3.33
N PRO A 239 2.54 -20.96 -2.88
CA PRO A 239 2.10 -22.07 -3.72
C PRO A 239 1.28 -21.57 -4.92
N PRO A 240 1.38 -22.19 -6.12
CA PRO A 240 0.64 -21.77 -7.31
C PRO A 240 -0.88 -21.68 -7.12
N GLN A 241 -1.46 -22.54 -6.28
CA GLN A 241 -2.90 -22.52 -5.98
C GLN A 241 -3.35 -21.33 -5.13
N ASN A 242 -2.44 -20.56 -4.54
CA ASN A 242 -2.73 -19.34 -3.77
C ASN A 242 -2.48 -18.04 -4.56
N VAL A 243 -2.10 -18.15 -5.84
CA VAL A 243 -2.03 -17.01 -6.77
C VAL A 243 -3.42 -16.38 -6.93
N THR A 244 -4.47 -17.21 -6.94
CA THR A 244 -5.87 -16.80 -6.85
C THR A 244 -6.45 -17.11 -5.47
N THR A 245 -7.60 -16.51 -5.14
CA THR A 245 -8.22 -16.68 -3.83
C THR A 245 -9.73 -16.83 -3.90
N SER A 246 -10.26 -17.71 -3.03
CA SER A 246 -11.69 -17.91 -2.76
C SER A 246 -12.14 -17.25 -1.46
N ILE A 247 -11.26 -16.52 -0.78
CA ILE A 247 -11.63 -15.72 0.39
C ILE A 247 -12.62 -14.63 -0.06
N PRO A 248 -13.72 -14.37 0.68
CA PRO A 248 -14.64 -13.29 0.35
C PRO A 248 -13.92 -11.95 0.23
N ALA A 249 -14.04 -11.29 -0.91
CA ALA A 249 -13.29 -10.09 -1.25
C ALA A 249 -14.22 -8.91 -1.56
N PHE A 250 -13.77 -7.68 -1.29
CA PHE A 250 -14.35 -6.44 -1.78
C PHE A 250 -13.27 -5.63 -2.49
N PHE A 251 -13.62 -4.97 -3.60
CA PHE A 251 -12.73 -4.02 -4.27
C PHE A 251 -13.47 -2.70 -4.52
N GLY A 252 -12.98 -1.64 -3.87
CA GLY A 252 -13.42 -0.26 -4.12
C GLY A 252 -12.44 0.42 -5.08
N ALA A 253 -12.83 0.56 -6.34
CA ALA A 253 -11.99 1.15 -7.37
C ALA A 253 -12.00 2.67 -7.26
N ALA A 254 -10.83 3.30 -7.24
CA ALA A 254 -10.75 4.75 -7.27
C ALA A 254 -10.85 5.23 -8.73
N LEU A 255 -12.03 5.71 -9.13
CA LEU A 255 -12.33 6.06 -10.53
C LEU A 255 -11.47 7.20 -11.11
N GLU A 256 -10.86 8.02 -10.25
CA GLU A 256 -9.89 9.05 -10.63
C GLU A 256 -8.45 8.72 -10.18
N ASP A 257 -8.14 7.46 -9.83
CA ASP A 257 -6.76 7.03 -9.65
C ASP A 257 -6.12 6.75 -11.02
N TYR A 258 -5.21 7.64 -11.42
CA TYR A 258 -4.50 7.55 -12.69
C TYR A 258 -3.32 6.58 -12.67
N VAL A 259 -2.90 6.11 -11.49
CA VAL A 259 -1.87 5.08 -11.32
C VAL A 259 -2.52 3.70 -11.34
N ALA A 260 -3.49 3.48 -10.45
CA ALA A 260 -4.27 2.25 -10.35
C ALA A 260 -5.55 2.33 -11.20
N LEU A 261 -5.38 2.44 -12.52
CA LEU A 261 -6.48 2.61 -13.47
C LEU A 261 -7.59 1.57 -13.25
N ALA A 262 -8.78 2.04 -12.85
CA ALA A 262 -9.93 1.17 -12.56
C ALA A 262 -10.28 0.21 -13.72
N ALA A 263 -10.13 0.67 -14.97
CA ALA A 263 -10.35 -0.15 -16.17
C ALA A 263 -9.41 -1.36 -16.30
N LEU A 264 -8.23 -1.33 -15.68
CA LEU A 264 -7.30 -2.45 -15.61
C LEU A 264 -7.47 -3.23 -14.30
N ALA A 265 -7.59 -2.52 -13.18
CA ALA A 265 -7.65 -3.10 -11.84
C ALA A 265 -8.92 -3.95 -11.59
N ILE A 266 -10.09 -3.53 -12.11
CA ILE A 266 -11.35 -4.26 -11.94
C ILE A 266 -11.30 -5.66 -12.59
N PRO A 267 -11.05 -5.82 -13.91
CA PRO A 267 -11.03 -7.14 -14.54
C PRO A 267 -9.89 -8.03 -14.04
N ALA A 268 -8.73 -7.45 -13.69
CA ALA A 268 -7.64 -8.19 -13.06
C ALA A 268 -8.05 -8.78 -11.70
N THR A 269 -8.69 -7.98 -10.84
CA THR A 269 -9.18 -8.42 -9.53
C THR A 269 -10.29 -9.47 -9.67
N GLN A 270 -11.26 -9.26 -10.56
CA GLN A 270 -12.33 -10.23 -10.84
C GLN A 270 -11.80 -11.60 -11.30
N LYS A 271 -10.69 -11.63 -12.06
CA LYS A 271 -10.05 -12.87 -12.51
C LYS A 271 -9.35 -13.63 -11.39
N LEU A 272 -8.85 -12.93 -10.37
CA LEU A 272 -7.98 -13.48 -9.32
C LEU A 272 -8.72 -13.73 -7.99
N CYS A 273 -9.83 -13.04 -7.73
CA CYS A 273 -10.65 -13.18 -6.54
C CYS A 273 -12.02 -13.77 -6.89
N TYR A 274 -12.20 -15.08 -6.74
CA TYR A 274 -13.42 -15.77 -7.19
C TYR A 274 -14.68 -15.41 -6.40
N ASN A 275 -14.51 -15.04 -5.12
CA ASN A 275 -15.58 -14.57 -4.25
C ASN A 275 -15.53 -13.04 -4.05
N LEU A 276 -15.24 -12.31 -5.13
CA LEU A 276 -15.35 -10.85 -5.15
C LEU A 276 -16.83 -10.42 -5.12
N GLY A 277 -17.20 -9.64 -4.10
CA GLY A 277 -18.51 -9.01 -3.99
C GLY A 277 -18.69 -7.86 -5.00
N THR A 278 -19.69 -7.01 -4.74
CA THR A 278 -19.96 -5.84 -5.58
C THR A 278 -18.72 -4.95 -5.72
N VAL A 279 -18.25 -4.79 -6.96
CA VAL A 279 -17.28 -3.75 -7.32
C VAL A 279 -17.99 -2.40 -7.27
N ALA A 280 -17.39 -1.44 -6.58
CA ALA A 280 -17.90 -0.08 -6.41
C ALA A 280 -16.84 0.96 -6.79
#